data_AF-A0A524QVW7-F1
#
_entry.id   AF-A0A524QVW7-F1
#
_cell.length_a   1.000
_cell.length_b   1.000
_cell.length_c   1.000
_cell.angle_alpha   90.00
_cell.angle_beta   90.00
_cell.angle_gamma   90.00
#
_symmetry.space_group_name_H-M   'P 1'
#
loop_
_entity.id
_entity.type
_entity.pdbx_description
1 polymer ?
#
loop_
_entity_poly.entity_id
_entity_poly.type
_entity_poly.pdbx_seq_one_letter_code
_entity_poly.pdbx_strand_id
1 'polypeptide(L)'
;MSWKQRSIGVLVFAAIVGCSDSTGVEIADLTGTWNATVVEFTNPANTAVKFELINEGGSLSLVVAANGDYTLNVLFPGDPVEVQQGTIGIVGNVLTLSETGQGSPTDFVFTLSGNTLTLTTNDVEFDFDDDGTDEPASLRIVFQRQ
;
A
#
# COMPACT_ATOMS: atom_id res chain seq x y z
N MET A 1 33.55 -60.23 -28.30
CA MET A 1 32.61 -59.10 -28.36
C MET A 1 32.58 -58.44 -26.98
N SER A 2 33.34 -57.34 -26.81
CA SER A 2 32.84 -55.97 -26.55
C SER A 2 32.13 -55.83 -25.18
N TRP A 3 32.75 -55.35 -24.09
CA TRP A 3 32.91 -53.92 -23.67
C TRP A 3 31.55 -53.19 -23.57
N LYS A 4 31.09 -52.55 -22.47
CA LYS A 4 31.74 -51.56 -21.58
C LYS A 4 30.89 -51.18 -20.34
N GLN A 5 31.62 -50.82 -19.28
CA GLN A 5 31.47 -49.70 -18.32
C GLN A 5 30.16 -49.42 -17.54
N ARG A 6 30.36 -49.42 -16.21
CA ARG A 6 29.61 -48.76 -15.13
C ARG A 6 29.44 -47.26 -15.36
N SER A 7 28.37 -46.66 -14.86
CA SER A 7 28.30 -45.23 -14.56
C SER A 7 27.42 -44.97 -13.34
N ILE A 8 28.01 -44.28 -12.36
CA ILE A 8 27.41 -43.78 -11.13
C ILE A 8 26.73 -42.45 -11.47
N GLY A 9 25.43 -42.34 -11.23
CA GLY A 9 24.70 -41.08 -11.40
C GLY A 9 24.96 -40.16 -10.20
N VAL A 10 25.60 -39.03 -10.47
CA VAL A 10 25.76 -37.90 -9.53
C VAL A 10 24.43 -37.16 -9.42
N LEU A 11 23.87 -37.09 -8.22
CA LEU A 11 22.71 -36.27 -7.88
C LEU A 11 23.19 -34.84 -7.63
N VAL A 12 22.90 -33.93 -8.56
CA VAL A 12 23.14 -32.50 -8.42
C VAL A 12 22.00 -31.91 -7.58
N PHE A 13 22.31 -31.47 -6.36
CA PHE A 13 21.41 -30.62 -5.57
C PHE A 13 21.43 -29.21 -6.18
N ALA A 14 20.34 -28.82 -6.84
CA ALA A 14 20.10 -27.43 -7.22
C ALA A 14 19.73 -26.64 -5.96
N ALA A 15 20.60 -25.70 -5.56
CA ALA A 15 20.27 -24.70 -4.56
C ALA A 15 19.30 -23.69 -5.18
N ILE A 16 18.04 -23.72 -4.75
CA ILE A 16 17.06 -22.71 -5.07
C ILE A 16 17.38 -21.51 -4.17
N VAL A 17 18.01 -20.48 -4.74
CA VAL A 17 18.19 -19.21 -4.06
C VAL A 17 16.80 -18.57 -3.97
N GLY A 18 16.21 -18.59 -2.78
CA GLY A 18 14.99 -17.83 -2.49
C GLY A 18 15.30 -16.35 -2.66
N CYS A 19 14.89 -15.77 -3.77
CA CYS A 19 14.92 -14.33 -3.99
C CYS A 19 13.91 -13.74 -3.02
N SER A 20 14.37 -13.14 -1.92
CA SER A 20 13.53 -12.26 -1.11
C SER A 20 13.28 -11.03 -1.98
N ASP A 21 12.09 -10.93 -2.58
CA ASP A 21 11.65 -9.82 -3.42
C ASP A 21 11.55 -8.53 -2.56
N SER A 22 12.69 -7.88 -2.33
CA SER A 22 12.70 -6.50 -1.90
C SER A 22 12.39 -5.62 -3.10
N THR A 23 11.50 -4.65 -2.93
CA THR A 23 11.21 -3.66 -3.97
C THR A 23 12.40 -2.75 -4.27
N GLY A 24 13.42 -2.74 -3.39
CA GLY A 24 14.54 -1.81 -3.43
C GLY A 24 14.17 -0.38 -3.03
N VAL A 25 12.91 -0.14 -2.63
CA VAL A 25 12.42 1.15 -2.16
C VAL A 25 12.72 1.30 -0.67
N GLU A 26 13.29 2.45 -0.31
CA GLU A 26 13.57 2.85 1.06
C GLU A 26 12.74 4.07 1.45
N ILE A 27 12.67 4.39 2.75
CA ILE A 27 11.95 5.57 3.26
C ILE A 27 12.45 6.88 2.63
N ALA A 28 13.75 6.96 2.34
CA ALA A 28 14.34 8.10 1.65
C ALA A 28 13.68 8.36 0.28
N ASP A 29 13.28 7.29 -0.43
CA ASP A 29 12.58 7.40 -1.71
C ASP A 29 11.16 7.93 -1.56
N LEU A 30 10.53 7.80 -0.38
CA LEU A 30 9.19 8.33 -0.12
C LEU A 30 9.21 9.76 0.43
N THR A 31 10.35 10.28 0.86
CA THR A 31 10.47 11.61 1.49
C THR A 31 9.97 12.71 0.56
N GLY A 32 9.08 13.58 1.05
CA GLY A 32 8.52 14.69 0.29
C GLY A 32 7.02 14.88 0.50
N THR A 33 6.40 15.67 -0.38
CA THR A 33 4.95 15.92 -0.38
C THR A 33 4.28 15.24 -1.56
N TRP A 34 3.15 14.62 -1.29
CA TRP A 34 2.38 13.80 -2.20
C TRP A 34 0.92 14.22 -2.13
N ASN A 35 0.31 14.44 -3.29
CA ASN A 35 -1.13 14.71 -3.38
C ASN A 35 -1.81 13.53 -4.07
N ALA A 36 -2.90 13.04 -3.49
CA ALA A 36 -3.68 11.99 -4.11
C ALA A 36 -4.40 12.53 -5.34
N THR A 37 -4.36 11.74 -6.39
CA THR A 37 -5.14 11.92 -7.62
C THR A 37 -6.28 10.92 -7.71
N VAL A 38 -6.22 9.86 -6.90
CA VAL A 38 -7.29 8.88 -6.71
C VAL A 38 -7.29 8.41 -5.27
N VAL A 39 -8.48 8.30 -4.67
CA VAL A 39 -8.77 7.63 -3.41
C VAL A 39 -10.12 6.92 -3.59
N GLU A 40 -10.07 5.65 -3.96
CA GLU A 40 -11.23 4.84 -4.33
C GLU A 40 -11.48 3.75 -3.29
N PHE A 41 -12.65 3.78 -2.66
CA PHE A 41 -13.20 2.70 -1.86
C PHE A 41 -14.08 1.83 -2.76
N THR A 42 -13.93 0.52 -2.68
CA THR A 42 -14.72 -0.46 -3.44
C THR A 42 -15.28 -1.52 -2.51
N ASN A 43 -16.59 -1.73 -2.58
CA ASN A 43 -17.27 -2.76 -1.81
C ASN A 43 -16.88 -4.16 -2.36
N PRO A 44 -16.25 -5.04 -1.55
CA PRO A 44 -15.79 -6.35 -2.00
C PRO A 44 -16.95 -7.33 -2.26
N ALA A 45 -18.12 -7.12 -1.65
CA ALA A 45 -19.32 -7.92 -1.91
C ALA A 45 -20.03 -7.51 -3.21
N ASN A 46 -19.86 -6.24 -3.65
CA ASN A 46 -20.38 -5.75 -4.92
C ASN A 46 -19.47 -4.66 -5.52
N THR A 47 -18.56 -5.05 -6.41
CA THR A 47 -17.53 -4.16 -6.97
C THR A 47 -18.06 -3.07 -7.91
N ALA A 48 -19.36 -3.08 -8.23
CA ALA A 48 -20.03 -1.98 -8.91
C ALA A 48 -20.33 -0.80 -7.96
N VAL A 49 -20.35 -1.03 -6.65
CA VAL A 49 -20.54 0.00 -5.62
C VAL A 49 -19.18 0.51 -5.18
N LYS A 50 -18.98 1.82 -5.35
CA LYS A 50 -17.70 2.50 -5.15
C LYS A 50 -17.93 3.92 -4.68
N PHE A 51 -16.97 4.43 -3.92
CA PHE A 51 -16.85 5.84 -3.56
C PHE A 51 -15.46 6.34 -3.97
N GLU A 52 -15.38 7.48 -4.64
CA GLU A 52 -14.11 8.06 -5.06
C GLU A 52 -14.00 9.50 -4.54
N LEU A 53 -13.20 9.67 -3.48
CA LEU A 53 -13.16 10.89 -2.69
C LEU A 53 -12.78 12.13 -3.51
N ILE A 54 -11.84 11.99 -4.45
CA ILE A 54 -11.31 13.13 -5.21
C ILE A 54 -12.37 13.68 -6.18
N ASN A 55 -13.12 12.81 -6.85
CA ASN A 55 -14.21 13.15 -7.75
C ASN A 55 -15.39 13.78 -7.00
N GLU A 56 -15.61 13.39 -5.74
CA GLU A 56 -16.61 14.01 -4.87
C GLU A 56 -16.16 15.38 -4.31
N GLY A 57 -14.94 15.83 -4.65
CA GLY A 57 -14.41 17.14 -4.25
C GLY A 57 -13.63 17.14 -2.93
N GLY A 58 -13.32 15.95 -2.40
CA GLY A 58 -12.43 15.78 -1.26
C GLY A 58 -10.96 15.92 -1.63
N SER A 59 -10.08 15.74 -0.64
CA SER A 59 -8.64 15.75 -0.89
C SER A 59 -7.89 14.84 0.08
N LEU A 60 -6.73 14.35 -0.36
CA LEU A 60 -5.79 13.60 0.47
C LEU A 60 -4.37 14.04 0.14
N SER A 61 -3.60 14.43 1.16
CA SER A 61 -2.18 14.76 1.03
C SER A 61 -1.36 14.00 2.06
N LEU A 62 -0.18 13.56 1.64
CA LEU A 62 0.78 12.84 2.46
C LEU A 62 2.12 13.60 2.44
N VAL A 63 2.63 13.91 3.62
CA VAL A 63 3.98 14.43 3.81
C VAL A 63 4.80 13.37 4.52
N VAL A 64 5.93 12.98 3.93
CA VAL A 64 6.87 12.00 4.52
C VAL A 64 8.18 12.70 4.83
N ALA A 65 8.62 12.62 6.08
CA ALA A 65 9.90 13.12 6.54
C ALA A 65 11.01 12.07 6.37
N ALA A 66 12.26 12.53 6.32
CA ALA A 66 13.43 11.66 6.08
C ALA A 66 13.65 10.60 7.17
N ASN A 67 13.09 10.80 8.37
CA ASN A 67 13.14 9.85 9.48
C ASN A 67 12.01 8.81 9.45
N GLY A 68 11.11 8.86 8.46
CA GLY A 68 9.97 7.97 8.34
C GLY A 68 8.70 8.45 9.03
N ASP A 69 8.72 9.63 9.67
CA ASP A 69 7.50 10.25 10.18
C ASP A 69 6.62 10.69 9.00
N TYR A 70 5.31 10.60 9.16
CA TYR A 70 4.36 11.10 8.18
C TYR A 70 3.29 12.01 8.79
N THR A 71 2.72 12.85 7.94
CA THR A 71 1.46 13.56 8.19
C THR A 71 0.54 13.33 7.01
N LEU A 72 -0.66 12.83 7.28
CA LEU A 72 -1.73 12.63 6.30
C LEU A 72 -2.83 13.64 6.60
N ASN A 73 -3.22 14.44 5.61
CA ASN A 73 -4.38 15.34 5.72
C ASN A 73 -5.48 14.83 4.81
N VAL A 74 -6.64 14.53 5.39
CA VAL A 74 -7.82 14.01 4.70
C VAL A 74 -8.92 15.06 4.77
N LEU A 75 -9.62 15.28 3.67
CA LEU A 75 -10.82 16.12 3.63
C LEU A 75 -11.91 15.37 2.90
N PHE A 76 -12.96 15.00 3.64
CA PHE A 76 -14.23 14.60 3.07
C PHE A 76 -15.09 15.84 2.74
N PRO A 77 -15.84 15.84 1.63
CA PRO A 77 -16.70 16.96 1.27
C PRO A 77 -17.72 17.28 2.38
N GLY A 78 -17.66 18.50 2.92
CA GLY A 78 -18.56 18.95 3.98
C GLY A 78 -18.00 18.83 5.39
N ASP A 79 -16.88 18.13 5.56
CA ASP A 79 -16.23 17.91 6.86
C ASP A 79 -15.03 18.84 7.08
N PRO A 80 -14.59 19.04 8.33
CA PRO A 80 -13.28 19.64 8.60
C PRO A 80 -12.15 18.71 8.14
N VAL A 81 -10.98 19.31 7.86
CA VAL A 81 -9.78 18.53 7.55
C VAL A 81 -9.38 17.70 8.77
N GLU A 82 -9.24 16.39 8.56
CA GLU A 82 -8.66 15.46 9.51
C GLU A 82 -7.14 15.37 9.29
N VAL A 83 -6.39 15.34 10.40
CA VAL A 83 -4.93 15.25 10.37
C VAL A 83 -4.49 14.02 11.16
N GLN A 84 -3.86 13.08 10.46
CA GLN A 84 -3.27 11.87 11.05
C GLN A 84 -1.74 11.99 10.99
N GLN A 85 -1.07 11.49 12.02
CA GLN A 85 0.39 11.52 12.12
C GLN A 85 0.92 10.19 12.61
N GLY A 86 2.06 9.76 12.12
CA GLY A 86 2.60 8.45 12.49
C GLY A 86 3.96 8.16 11.88
N THR A 87 4.30 6.88 11.80
CA THR A 87 5.53 6.41 11.16
C THR A 87 5.23 5.44 10.02
N ILE A 88 6.12 5.40 9.03
CA ILE A 88 6.06 4.49 7.89
C ILE A 88 7.09 3.37 8.07
N GLY A 89 6.65 2.12 7.92
CA GLY A 89 7.51 0.95 7.75
C GLY A 89 7.45 0.40 6.32
N ILE A 90 8.56 -0.14 5.82
CA ILE A 90 8.61 -0.84 4.53
C ILE A 90 9.25 -2.21 4.73
N VAL A 91 8.54 -3.28 4.32
CA VAL A 91 9.07 -4.64 4.28
C VAL A 91 8.64 -5.30 2.96
N GLY A 92 9.59 -5.53 2.06
CA GLY A 92 9.28 -6.08 0.75
C GLY A 92 8.43 -5.11 -0.07
N ASN A 93 7.21 -5.53 -0.42
CA ASN A 93 6.20 -4.73 -1.12
C ASN A 93 5.06 -4.24 -0.19
N VAL A 94 5.25 -4.33 1.12
CA VAL A 94 4.30 -3.85 2.12
C VAL A 94 4.80 -2.54 2.71
N LEU A 95 3.94 -1.53 2.68
CA LEU A 95 4.08 -0.26 3.38
C LEU A 95 3.11 -0.25 4.54
N THR A 96 3.61 -0.08 5.75
CA THR A 96 2.82 -0.06 6.97
C THR A 96 2.73 1.37 7.49
N LEU A 97 1.52 1.89 7.68
CA LEU A 97 1.29 3.14 8.40
C LEU A 97 0.94 2.84 9.86
N SER A 98 1.74 3.36 10.79
CA SER A 98 1.51 3.24 12.22
C SER A 98 1.16 4.61 12.80
N GLU A 99 -0.14 4.86 12.99
CA GLU A 99 -0.63 6.15 13.49
C GLU A 99 -0.35 6.35 15.00
N THR A 100 0.03 7.57 15.36
CA THR A 100 0.39 7.94 16.73
C THR A 100 -0.84 8.01 17.61
N GLY A 101 -0.88 7.19 18.67
CA GLY A 101 -1.96 7.23 19.64
C GLY A 101 -3.24 6.51 19.20
N GLN A 102 -3.23 5.89 18.02
CA GLN A 102 -4.27 4.98 17.54
C GLN A 102 -3.84 3.52 17.69
N GLY A 103 -4.76 2.61 17.36
CA GLY A 103 -4.61 1.17 17.53
C GLY A 103 -3.72 0.50 16.48
N SER A 104 -4.24 -0.55 15.84
CA SER A 104 -3.50 -1.38 14.91
C SER A 104 -2.98 -0.58 13.70
N PRO A 105 -1.77 -0.86 13.21
CA PRO A 105 -1.27 -0.26 11.99
C PRO A 105 -2.05 -0.75 10.77
N THR A 106 -2.02 0.03 9.68
CA THR A 106 -2.62 -0.35 8.40
C THR A 106 -1.53 -0.74 7.41
N ASP A 107 -1.66 -1.94 6.84
CA ASP A 107 -0.75 -2.44 5.81
C ASP A 107 -1.31 -2.17 4.41
N PHE A 108 -0.42 -1.71 3.52
CA PHE A 108 -0.70 -1.49 2.11
C PHE A 108 0.28 -2.28 1.25
N VAL A 109 -0.23 -2.96 0.24
CA VAL A 109 0.61 -3.33 -0.90
C VAL A 109 0.89 -2.06 -1.69
N PHE A 110 2.17 -1.76 -1.91
CA PHE A 110 2.57 -0.53 -2.60
C PHE A 110 3.40 -0.77 -3.86
N THR A 111 3.36 0.21 -4.76
CA THR A 111 4.30 0.35 -5.87
C THR A 111 4.74 1.80 -5.98
N LEU A 112 6.04 2.03 -6.15
CA LEU A 112 6.61 3.34 -6.46
C LEU A 112 7.22 3.31 -7.87
N SER A 113 6.75 4.19 -8.75
CA SER A 113 7.27 4.33 -10.11
C SER A 113 7.45 5.81 -10.45
N GLY A 114 8.68 6.29 -10.44
CA GLY A 114 9.00 7.71 -10.63
C GLY A 114 8.35 8.57 -9.55
N ASN A 115 7.43 9.45 -9.96
CA ASN A 115 6.71 10.37 -9.07
C ASN A 115 5.31 9.87 -8.69
N THR A 116 5.00 8.60 -8.95
CA THR A 116 3.69 8.01 -8.64
C THR A 116 3.85 6.91 -7.60
N LEU A 117 3.16 7.07 -6.48
CA LEU A 117 3.04 6.07 -5.41
C LEU A 117 1.61 5.53 -5.42
N THR A 118 1.44 4.22 -5.56
CA THR A 118 0.14 3.56 -5.47
C THR A 118 0.12 2.70 -4.21
N LEU A 119 -0.93 2.84 -3.40
CA LEU A 119 -1.20 2.04 -2.21
C LEU A 119 -2.53 1.28 -2.40
N THR A 120 -2.57 0.02 -1.98
CA THR A 120 -3.79 -0.79 -2.00
C THR A 120 -3.91 -1.62 -0.72
N THR A 121 -5.12 -1.72 -0.17
CA THR A 121 -5.44 -2.57 0.97
C THR A 121 -6.88 -3.07 0.91
N ASN A 122 -7.17 -4.16 1.63
CA ASN A 122 -8.52 -4.69 1.84
C ASN A 122 -8.91 -4.67 3.33
N ASP A 123 -8.15 -3.96 4.15
CA ASP A 123 -8.26 -3.94 5.62
C ASP A 123 -8.73 -2.55 6.10
N VAL A 124 -9.79 -2.06 5.46
CA VAL A 124 -10.47 -0.82 5.83
C VAL A 124 -11.97 -1.06 5.79
N GLU A 125 -12.72 -0.15 6.40
CA GLU A 125 -14.19 -0.14 6.36
C GLU A 125 -14.66 1.20 5.80
N PHE A 126 -15.85 1.21 5.20
CA PHE A 126 -16.49 2.40 4.63
C PHE A 126 -18.00 2.18 4.58
N ASP A 127 -18.79 3.17 5.01
CA ASP A 127 -20.24 3.19 4.89
C ASP A 127 -20.66 3.57 3.44
N PHE A 128 -21.03 2.58 2.64
CA PHE A 128 -21.38 2.80 1.22
C PHE A 128 -22.81 3.29 1.01
N ASP A 129 -23.70 3.14 1.98
CA ASP A 129 -25.13 3.47 1.84
C ASP A 129 -25.66 4.52 2.83
N ASP A 130 -24.75 5.12 3.60
CA ASP A 130 -25.00 6.20 4.56
C ASP A 130 -26.01 5.80 5.64
N ASP A 131 -25.98 4.52 6.05
CA ASP A 131 -26.85 3.98 7.10
C ASP A 131 -26.25 4.11 8.51
N GLY A 132 -25.00 4.56 8.60
CA GLY A 132 -24.21 4.72 9.82
C GLY A 132 -23.47 3.45 10.25
N THR A 133 -23.44 2.40 9.43
CA THR A 133 -22.72 1.16 9.66
C THR A 133 -21.63 0.99 8.61
N ASP A 134 -20.37 1.07 9.03
CA ASP A 134 -19.27 0.81 8.11
C ASP A 134 -19.25 -0.67 7.67
N GLU A 135 -18.93 -0.90 6.41
CA GLU A 135 -18.77 -2.24 5.85
C GLU A 135 -17.35 -2.48 5.35
N PRO A 136 -16.89 -3.74 5.26
CA PRO A 136 -15.56 -4.04 4.74
C PRO A 136 -15.36 -3.44 3.35
N ALA A 137 -14.22 -2.79 3.14
CA ALA A 137 -13.88 -2.10 1.91
C ALA A 137 -12.48 -2.46 1.43
N SER A 138 -12.28 -2.38 0.12
CA SER A 138 -10.96 -2.28 -0.48
C SER A 138 -10.66 -0.84 -0.83
N LEU A 139 -9.43 -0.40 -0.59
CA LEU A 139 -8.99 0.97 -0.80
C LEU A 139 -7.81 0.98 -1.77
N ARG A 140 -7.91 1.86 -2.77
CA ARG A 140 -6.82 2.19 -3.69
C ARG A 140 -6.54 3.68 -3.65
N ILE A 141 -5.29 4.03 -3.37
CA ILE A 141 -4.82 5.41 -3.38
C ILE A 141 -3.72 5.56 -4.42
N VAL A 142 -3.79 6.61 -5.24
CA VAL A 142 -2.73 6.97 -6.19
C VAL A 142 -2.27 8.39 -5.89
N PHE A 143 -1.05 8.50 -5.41
CA PHE A 143 -0.39 9.77 -5.13
C PHE A 143 0.52 10.22 -6.28
N GLN A 144 0.60 11.53 -6.45
CA GLN A 144 1.55 12.21 -7.30
C GLN A 144 2.45 13.13 -6.45
N ARG A 145 3.76 12.94 -6.57
CA ARG A 145 4.76 13.80 -5.92
C ARG A 145 4.66 15.23 -6.46
N GLN A 146 4.74 16.21 -5.57
CA GLN A 146 4.77 17.64 -5.88
C GLN A 146 6.17 18.14 -6.25
#